data_AF-A0A7S0L035-F1
#
_entry.id   AF-A0A7S0L035-F1
#
_cell.length_a   1.000
_cell.length_b   1.000
_cell.length_c   1.000
_cell.angle_alpha   90.00
_cell.angle_beta   90.00
_cell.angle_gamma   90.00
#
_symmetry.space_group_name_H-M   'P 1'
#
loop_
_entity.id
_entity.type
_entity.pdbx_description
1 polymer ?
#
loop_
_entity_poly.entity_id
_entity_poly.type
_entity_poly.pdbx_seq_one_letter_code
_entity_poly.pdbx_strand_id
1 'polypeptide(L)'
;LGSRRLNLEAPFSNTKPRPLFYYAVTDAVIGGLVTPMLMRARGFSRHYIDGLTYWYCSATCTPATGSPRTPLVFVHGVGIGPLPYLRFIGDLCSLDAPTI
;
A
#
# COMPACT_ATOMS: atom_id res chain seq x y z
N LEU A 1 18.02 -28.05 -28.85
CA LEU A 1 18.35 -27.35 -27.60
C LEU A 1 18.55 -25.87 -27.89
N GLY A 2 17.50 -25.05 -27.72
CA GLY A 2 17.56 -23.61 -27.97
C GLY A 2 18.06 -22.88 -26.73
N SER A 3 19.26 -22.30 -26.81
CA SER A 3 19.80 -21.39 -25.80
C SER A 3 18.89 -20.17 -25.70
N ARG A 4 18.05 -20.10 -24.66
CA ARG A 4 17.31 -18.89 -24.29
C ARG A 4 18.32 -17.88 -23.77
N ARG A 5 18.94 -17.12 -24.68
CA ARG A 5 19.65 -15.89 -24.32
C ARG A 5 18.60 -14.94 -23.76
N LEU A 6 18.67 -14.68 -22.46
CA LEU A 6 18.01 -13.53 -21.86
C LEU A 6 18.65 -12.31 -22.51
N ASN A 7 18.01 -11.78 -23.56
CA ASN A 7 18.35 -10.50 -24.15
C ASN A 7 18.07 -9.43 -23.08
N LEU A 8 19.02 -9.25 -22.17
CA LEU A 8 19.20 -8.00 -21.43
C LEU A 8 19.86 -7.04 -22.43
N GLU A 9 19.17 -6.72 -23.52
CA GLU A 9 19.43 -5.45 -24.20
C GLU A 9 19.16 -4.39 -23.15
N ALA A 10 20.20 -3.75 -22.62
CA ALA A 10 20.05 -2.77 -21.56
C ALA A 10 19.18 -1.61 -22.08
N PRO A 11 17.91 -1.48 -21.68
CA PRO A 11 17.22 -0.27 -21.98
C PRO A 11 17.62 0.70 -20.87
N PHE A 12 18.15 1.86 -21.26
CA PHE A 12 18.45 3.00 -20.38
C PHE A 12 19.76 2.92 -19.59
N SER A 13 20.86 3.25 -20.28
CA SER A 13 22.07 3.82 -19.66
C SER A 13 21.76 5.22 -19.10
N ASN A 14 21.08 5.28 -17.95
CA ASN A 14 20.96 6.51 -17.15
C ASN A 14 20.67 6.20 -15.68
N THR A 15 21.39 5.24 -15.11
CA THR A 15 21.34 4.92 -13.68
C THR A 15 22.50 5.58 -12.98
N LYS A 16 22.48 6.92 -12.88
CA LYS A 16 23.33 7.59 -11.88
C LYS A 16 22.92 7.03 -10.51
N PRO A 17 23.83 6.40 -9.74
CA PRO A 17 23.47 5.85 -8.44
C PRO A 17 22.96 6.99 -7.58
N ARG A 18 21.68 6.92 -7.19
CA ARG A 18 21.13 7.91 -6.28
C ARG A 18 21.76 7.66 -4.92
N PRO A 19 22.27 8.71 -4.26
CA PRO A 19 22.89 8.55 -2.96
C PRO A 19 21.85 7.98 -1.97
N LEU A 20 22.28 7.12 -1.04
CA LEU A 20 21.37 6.42 -0.13
C LEU A 20 20.46 7.36 0.68
N PHE A 21 20.94 8.58 0.97
CA PHE A 21 20.12 9.59 1.66
C PHE A 21 18.87 9.98 0.85
N TYR A 22 18.91 9.91 -0.48
CA TYR A 22 17.74 10.17 -1.32
C TYR A 22 16.62 9.20 -0.94
N TYR A 23 16.94 7.91 -0.85
CA TYR A 23 15.99 6.88 -0.46
C TYR A 23 15.52 7.05 0.98
N ALA A 24 16.44 7.36 1.91
CA ALA A 24 16.12 7.59 3.30
C ALA A 24 15.15 8.78 3.48
N VAL A 25 15.39 9.89 2.79
CA VAL A 25 14.51 11.06 2.82
C VAL A 25 13.17 10.75 2.17
N THR A 26 13.15 10.10 1.00
CA THR A 26 11.89 9.73 0.36
C THR A 26 11.07 8.77 1.22
N ASP A 27 11.71 7.80 1.87
CA ASP A 27 11.03 6.84 2.74
C ASP A 27 10.48 7.51 4.01
N ALA A 28 11.31 8.34 4.67
CA ALA A 28 10.89 9.08 5.86
C ALA A 28 9.74 10.06 5.56
N VAL A 29 9.81 10.80 4.45
CA VAL A 29 8.76 11.76 4.07
C VAL A 29 7.52 11.02 3.59
N ILE A 30 7.66 10.09 2.64
CA ILE A 30 6.52 9.41 2.03
C ILE A 30 5.90 8.40 2.99
N GLY A 31 6.69 7.45 3.48
CA GLY A 31 6.23 6.39 4.38
C GLY A 31 5.95 6.89 5.80
N GLY A 32 6.78 7.80 6.31
CA GLY A 32 6.68 8.29 7.68
C GLY A 32 5.67 9.42 7.91
N LEU A 33 5.45 10.30 6.93
CA LEU A 33 4.60 11.49 7.11
C LEU A 33 3.38 11.51 6.17
N VAL A 34 3.62 11.45 4.86
CA VAL A 34 2.56 11.64 3.85
C VAL A 34 1.54 10.49 3.88
N THR A 35 2.03 9.25 3.84
CA THR A 35 1.18 8.05 3.86
C THR A 35 0.28 8.02 5.10
N PRO A 36 0.78 8.16 6.34
CA PRO A 36 -0.09 8.10 7.50
C PRO A 36 -1.07 9.27 7.58
N MET A 37 -0.68 10.46 7.11
CA MET A 37 -1.58 11.60 7.04
C MET A 37 -2.74 11.35 6.07
N LEU A 38 -2.48 10.87 4.85
CA LEU A 38 -3.53 10.60 3.86
C LEU A 38 -4.42 9.42 4.23
N MET A 39 -3.86 8.38 4.86
CA MET A 39 -4.64 7.23 5.32
C MET A 39 -5.58 7.65 6.45
N ARG A 40 -5.10 8.43 7.44
CA ARG A 40 -5.95 8.97 8.51
C ARG A 40 -7.04 9.90 7.98
N ALA A 41 -6.71 10.75 7.01
CA ALA A 41 -7.69 11.62 6.35
C ALA A 41 -8.81 10.83 5.63
N ARG A 42 -8.55 9.58 5.25
CA ARG A 42 -9.53 8.64 4.68
C ARG A 42 -10.25 7.77 5.73
N GLY A 43 -10.04 8.02 7.02
CA GLY A 43 -10.68 7.27 8.10
C GLY A 43 -10.02 5.93 8.42
N PHE A 44 -8.79 5.69 7.97
CA PHE A 44 -8.02 4.51 8.37
C PHE A 44 -7.31 4.73 9.70
N SER A 45 -7.38 3.72 10.55
CA SER A 45 -6.63 3.60 11.79
C SER A 45 -5.41 2.72 11.56
N ARG A 46 -4.24 3.18 12.03
CA ARG A 46 -2.99 2.40 11.95
C ARG A 46 -2.91 1.47 13.16
N HIS A 47 -2.69 0.19 12.91
CA HIS A 47 -2.47 -0.82 13.93
C HIS A 47 -1.12 -1.51 13.73
N TYR A 48 -0.58 -2.04 14.82
CA TYR A 48 0.68 -2.77 14.84
C TYR A 48 0.51 -4.03 15.69
N ILE A 49 0.80 -5.19 15.11
CA ILE A 49 0.73 -6.50 15.77
C ILE A 49 1.97 -7.30 15.36
N ASP A 50 2.78 -7.73 16.33
CA ASP A 50 3.90 -8.67 16.15
C ASP A 50 4.84 -8.38 14.96
N GLY A 51 5.19 -7.10 14.75
CA GLY A 51 6.07 -6.70 13.64
C GLY A 51 5.33 -6.28 12.37
N LEU A 52 4.04 -6.53 12.26
CA LEU A 52 3.20 -6.17 11.13
C LEU A 52 2.45 -4.86 11.42
N THR A 53 2.71 -3.84 10.60
CA THR A 53 1.88 -2.63 10.56
C THR A 53 0.80 -2.81 9.50
N TYR A 54 -0.46 -2.59 9.85
CA TYR A 54 -1.58 -2.59 8.90
C TYR A 54 -2.50 -1.40 9.11
N TRP A 55 -3.34 -1.11 8.12
CA TRP A 55 -4.26 0.01 8.12
C TRP A 55 -5.69 -0.51 8.09
N TYR A 56 -6.43 -0.27 9.16
CA TYR A 56 -7.80 -0.74 9.26
C TYR A 56 -8.79 0.40 8.98
N CYS A 57 -9.73 0.17 8.06
CA CYS A 57 -10.91 1.01 7.90
C CYS A 57 -12.15 0.22 8.35
N SER A 58 -12.79 0.71 9.40
CA SER A 58 -14.11 0.24 9.79
C SER A 58 -15.12 0.89 8.84
N ALA A 59 -15.53 0.16 7.81
CA ALA A 59 -16.62 0.62 6.95
C ALA A 59 -17.82 1.00 7.85
N THR A 60 -18.42 2.17 7.63
CA THR A 60 -19.49 2.78 8.43
C THR A 60 -20.81 1.99 8.41
N CYS A 61 -20.76 0.72 8.06
CA CYS A 61 -21.88 -0.17 8.11
C CYS A 61 -22.25 -0.49 9.55
N THR A 62 -23.21 0.28 10.05
CA THR A 62 -24.33 -0.29 10.79
C THR A 62 -24.67 -1.65 10.17
N PRO A 63 -24.60 -2.76 10.93
CA PRO A 63 -24.90 -4.07 10.38
C PRO A 63 -26.34 -4.03 9.84
N ALA A 64 -26.49 -4.00 8.52
CA ALA A 64 -27.76 -4.26 7.88
C ALA A 64 -28.08 -5.73 8.18
N THR A 65 -28.80 -5.96 9.28
CA THR A 65 -29.56 -7.17 9.60
C THR A 65 -29.03 -8.46 8.96
N GLY A 66 -28.09 -9.12 9.64
CA GLY A 66 -28.07 -10.58 9.66
C GLY A 66 -27.00 -11.33 8.86
N SER A 67 -26.00 -10.70 8.24
CA SER A 67 -24.89 -11.44 7.62
C SER A 67 -23.51 -10.84 7.92
N PRO A 68 -22.54 -11.61 8.47
CA PRO A 68 -21.18 -11.15 8.66
C PRO A 68 -20.52 -10.89 7.31
N ARG A 69 -20.10 -9.66 7.07
CA ARG A 69 -19.41 -9.30 5.82
C ARG A 69 -17.98 -9.81 5.84
N THR A 70 -17.58 -10.47 4.76
CA THR A 70 -16.22 -10.97 4.58
C THR A 70 -15.25 -9.79 4.52
N PRO A 71 -14.22 -9.75 5.39
CA PRO A 71 -13.25 -8.68 5.36
C PRO A 71 -12.39 -8.74 4.09
N LEU A 72 -12.04 -7.57 3.57
CA LEU A 72 -11.12 -7.40 2.44
C LEU A 72 -9.72 -7.09 2.96
N VAL A 73 -8.72 -7.82 2.46
CA VAL A 73 -7.31 -7.60 2.81
C VAL A 73 -6.58 -7.16 1.55
N PHE A 74 -5.99 -5.97 1.58
CA PHE A 74 -5.17 -5.47 0.49
C PHE A 74 -3.67 -5.59 0.83
N VAL A 75 -2.95 -6.37 0.02
CA VAL A 75 -1.50 -6.55 0.16
C VAL A 75 -0.80 -5.81 -0.98
N HIS A 76 0.11 -4.91 -0.63
CA HIS A 76 0.94 -4.19 -1.61
C HIS A 76 2.36 -4.77 -1.68
N GLY A 77 3.04 -4.52 -2.81
CA GLY A 77 4.45 -4.91 -2.98
C GLY A 77 5.43 -4.03 -2.21
N VAL A 78 6.73 -4.35 -2.31
CA VAL A 78 7.80 -3.54 -1.70
C VAL A 78 7.89 -2.17 -2.38
N GLY A 79 7.92 -1.09 -1.59
CA GLY A 79 7.99 0.28 -2.11
C GLY A 79 7.45 1.31 -1.13
N ILE A 80 6.82 2.36 -1.67
CA ILE A 80 6.33 3.54 -0.91
C ILE A 80 4.99 3.31 -0.18
N GLY A 81 4.72 2.07 0.24
CA GLY A 81 3.51 1.72 0.98
C GLY A 81 2.21 1.77 0.16
N PRO A 82 1.04 1.91 0.81
CA PRO A 82 -0.27 1.93 0.16
C PRO A 82 -0.57 3.22 -0.64
N LEU A 83 0.31 4.24 -0.57
CA LEU A 83 0.08 5.55 -1.17
C LEU A 83 -0.32 5.51 -2.67
N PRO A 84 0.32 4.70 -3.54
CA PRO A 84 -0.06 4.62 -4.95
C PRO A 84 -1.46 4.03 -5.17
N TYR A 85 -1.97 3.31 -4.17
CA TYR A 85 -3.21 2.55 -4.22
C TYR A 85 -4.36 3.24 -3.50
N LEU A 86 -4.18 4.47 -2.99
CA LEU A 86 -5.18 5.16 -2.17
C LEU A 86 -6.56 5.28 -2.83
N ARG A 87 -6.60 5.46 -4.16
CA ARG A 87 -7.87 5.51 -4.89
C ARG A 87 -8.55 4.13 -4.88
N PHE A 88 -7.80 3.10 -5.25
CA PHE A 88 -8.27 1.72 -5.26
C PHE A 88 -8.72 1.24 -3.87
N ILE A 89 -7.94 1.52 -2.84
CA ILE A 89 -8.27 1.22 -1.44
C ILE A 89 -9.56 1.95 -1.02
N GLY A 90 -9.73 3.21 -1.44
CA GLY A 90 -10.96 3.96 -1.21
C GLY A 90 -12.18 3.32 -1.90
N ASP A 91 -12.01 2.85 -3.13
CA ASP A 91 -13.06 2.13 -3.87
C ASP A 91 -13.41 0.81 -3.15
N LEU A 92 -12.44 0.08 -2.60
CA LEU A 92 -12.68 -1.14 -1.81
C LEU A 92 -13.50 -0.84 -0.53
N CYS A 93 -13.21 0.26 0.15
CA CYS A 93 -13.99 0.66 1.33
C CYS A 93 -15.46 1.00 0.99
N SER A 94 -15.74 1.41 -0.25
CA SER A 94 -17.12 1.67 -0.71
C SER A 94 -17.96 0.40 -0.88
N LEU A 95 -17.33 -0.78 -0.91
CA LEU A 95 -18.00 -2.08 -0.98
C LEU A 95 -18.64 -2.51 0.34
N ASP A 96 -18.65 -1.61 1.34
CA ASP A 96 -19.32 -1.80 2.62
C ASP A 96 -18.75 -2.99 3.41
N ALA A 97 -17.47 -3.33 3.19
CA ALA A 97 -16.75 -4.42 3.83
C ALA A 97 -15.59 -3.87 4.70
N PRO A 98 -15.31 -4.47 5.87
CA PRO A 98 -14.12 -4.11 6.65
C PRO A 98 -12.86 -4.30 5.80
N THR A 99 -12.00 -3.27 5.72
CA THR A 99 -10.80 -3.29 4.86
C THR A 99 -9.52 -3.15 5.69
N ILE A 100 -8.53 -4.01 5.43
CA ILE A 100 -7.23 -4.12 6.11
C ILE A 100 -6.08 -3.90 5.11
#